data_AF-A0A7Z9L9Z3-F1
#
_entry.id   AF-A0A7Z9L9Z3-F1
#
_cell.length_a   1.000
_cell.length_b   1.000
_cell.length_c   1.000
_cell.angle_alpha   90.00
_cell.angle_beta   90.00
_cell.angle_gamma   90.00
#
_symmetry.space_group_name_H-M   'P 1'
#
loop_
_entity.id
_entity.type
_entity.pdbx_description
1 polymer ?
#
loop_
_entity_poly.entity_id
_entity_poly.type
_entity_poly.pdbx_seq_one_letter_code
_entity_poly.pdbx_strand_id
1 'polypeptide(L)'
;MNQREKLLAIVVGSLFGLFLLSWSIPKIANQLTHRKNTIEVLEVELRKKNAAQKKLKMDEALLAKLEEQSLCRDPDLAQSQYKSWLLNAVKETVAFKDVVVSSGAVQKSGDTYVQHTFKVTGKGDLTQLTNFLFSFYQANYLHRIRQLTIAPLPKEKNQLQFGFAIDAVSLQSVASKKELSTLPSAALAHTDVNKYLDTIPQRNIFGPGNEYAPQFSRRDRSETVSVEKTEFPVTMSFKLSASDKDGIASYEIVKHTLPEDEATIEWDPAGNVTIVAKNTGEYTLEVRATDKGAPAKTSDVVAYTVRILEKEPPRTPTPEPPKFDFANTAFFIASVEVGGQPEAWVKRRETGKTLKLHVGDTVEIGSIKGKIVRITLKELELAEGNERLVIQTGKSLSSATFVVQKSGSE
;
A
#
# COMPACT_ATOMS: atom_id res chain seq x y z
N MET A 1 -37.94 117.89 -39.95
CA MET A 1 -37.64 117.02 -38.79
C MET A 1 -36.41 117.56 -38.09
N ASN A 2 -36.60 118.21 -36.95
CA ASN A 2 -35.53 118.87 -36.20
C ASN A 2 -34.53 117.85 -35.65
N GLN A 3 -33.26 118.22 -35.47
CA GLN A 3 -32.20 117.29 -35.02
C GLN A 3 -32.58 116.50 -33.75
N ARG A 4 -33.41 117.10 -32.88
CA ARG A 4 -33.95 116.47 -31.66
C ARG A 4 -34.92 115.32 -31.93
N GLU A 5 -35.73 115.39 -32.99
CA GLU A 5 -36.70 114.35 -33.36
C GLU A 5 -36.02 113.12 -33.98
N LYS A 6 -34.94 113.33 -34.76
CA LYS A 6 -34.09 112.24 -35.28
C LYS A 6 -33.39 111.47 -34.17
N LEU A 7 -32.85 112.19 -33.18
CA LEU A 7 -32.21 111.58 -32.01
C LEU A 7 -33.21 110.76 -31.19
N LEU A 8 -34.42 111.30 -30.95
CA LEU A 8 -35.47 110.62 -30.22
C LEU A 8 -35.92 109.33 -30.93
N ALA A 9 -36.10 109.36 -32.25
CA ALA A 9 -36.52 108.18 -33.02
C ALA A 9 -35.48 107.05 -32.98
N ILE A 10 -34.19 107.37 -33.02
CA ILE A 10 -33.10 106.38 -32.89
C ILE A 10 -33.09 105.79 -31.47
N VAL A 11 -33.21 106.63 -30.44
CA VAL A 11 -33.23 106.18 -29.04
C VAL A 11 -34.45 105.29 -28.78
N VAL A 12 -35.64 105.67 -29.26
CA VAL A 12 -36.88 104.89 -29.13
C VAL A 12 -36.79 103.59 -29.92
N GLY A 13 -36.26 103.60 -31.15
CA GLY A 13 -36.05 102.40 -31.94
C GLY A 13 -35.07 101.42 -31.28
N SER A 14 -33.97 101.92 -30.72
CA SER A 14 -33.01 101.10 -29.96
C SER A 14 -33.61 100.54 -28.67
N LEU A 15 -34.39 101.34 -27.93
CA LEU A 15 -35.12 100.88 -26.74
C LEU A 15 -36.16 99.80 -27.10
N PHE A 16 -36.87 99.97 -28.21
CA PHE A 16 -37.84 99.00 -28.68
C PHE A 16 -37.17 97.70 -29.15
N GLY A 17 -36.04 97.79 -29.84
CA GLY A 17 -35.22 96.63 -30.21
C GLY A 17 -34.67 95.88 -29.00
N LEU A 18 -34.16 96.60 -27.98
CA LEU A 18 -33.72 96.01 -26.72
C LEU A 18 -34.87 95.37 -25.93
N PHE A 19 -36.05 95.98 -25.95
CA PHE A 19 -37.26 95.42 -25.33
C PHE A 19 -37.70 94.13 -26.03
N LEU A 20 -37.72 94.11 -27.36
CA LEU A 20 -38.02 92.92 -28.15
C LEU A 20 -37.00 91.81 -27.92
N LEU A 21 -35.71 92.12 -27.89
CA LEU A 21 -34.64 91.16 -27.57
C LEU A 21 -34.80 90.63 -26.14
N SER A 22 -35.01 91.51 -25.16
CA SER A 22 -35.23 91.15 -23.76
C SER A 22 -36.48 90.29 -23.56
N TRP A 23 -37.51 90.45 -24.39
CA TRP A 23 -38.74 89.65 -24.32
C TRP A 23 -38.61 88.30 -25.06
N SER A 24 -37.81 88.24 -26.12
CA SER A 24 -37.68 87.06 -26.99
C SER A 24 -36.64 86.04 -26.48
N ILE A 25 -35.51 86.51 -25.96
CA ILE A 25 -34.44 85.68 -25.40
C ILE A 25 -34.95 84.71 -24.31
N PRO A 26 -35.75 85.13 -23.31
CA PRO A 26 -36.26 84.20 -22.29
C PRO A 26 -37.24 83.18 -22.86
N LYS A 27 -38.00 83.49 -23.92
CA LYS A 27 -38.90 82.50 -24.55
C LYS A 27 -38.13 81.37 -25.24
N ILE A 28 -37.06 81.70 -25.97
CA ILE A 28 -36.21 80.73 -26.67
C ILE A 28 -35.37 79.93 -25.66
N ALA A 29 -34.80 80.62 -24.66
CA ALA A 29 -34.07 79.97 -23.57
C ALA A 29 -34.96 79.00 -22.78
N ASN A 30 -36.20 79.39 -22.45
CA ASN A 30 -37.14 78.51 -21.75
C ASN A 30 -37.54 77.29 -22.60
N GLN A 31 -37.72 77.42 -23.92
CA GLN A 31 -38.00 76.27 -24.78
C GLN A 31 -36.79 75.32 -24.92
N LEU A 32 -35.57 75.86 -25.00
CA LEU A 32 -34.35 75.05 -25.02
C LEU A 32 -34.13 74.34 -23.68
N THR A 33 -34.38 75.01 -22.56
CA THR A 33 -34.30 74.42 -21.21
C THR A 33 -35.36 73.33 -21.03
N HIS A 34 -36.60 73.55 -21.48
CA HIS A 34 -37.62 72.51 -21.47
C HIS A 34 -37.22 71.29 -22.29
N ARG A 35 -36.68 71.47 -23.50
CA ARG A 35 -36.21 70.34 -24.32
C ARG A 35 -35.02 69.62 -23.68
N LYS A 36 -34.07 70.34 -23.09
CA LYS A 36 -32.94 69.74 -22.35
C LYS A 36 -33.41 68.91 -21.15
N ASN A 37 -34.31 69.46 -20.33
CA ASN A 37 -34.87 68.73 -19.19
C ASN A 37 -35.69 67.51 -19.64
N THR A 38 -36.44 67.62 -20.75
CA THR A 38 -37.17 66.49 -21.34
C THR A 38 -36.20 65.41 -21.82
N ILE A 39 -35.12 65.75 -22.50
CA ILE A 39 -34.08 64.79 -22.95
C ILE A 39 -33.46 64.09 -21.73
N GLU A 40 -33.09 64.83 -20.68
CA GLU A 40 -32.50 64.26 -19.47
C GLU A 40 -33.46 63.29 -18.76
N VAL A 41 -34.75 63.66 -18.65
CA VAL A 41 -35.79 62.79 -18.09
C VAL A 41 -35.96 61.52 -18.95
N LEU A 42 -36.00 61.66 -20.29
CA LEU A 42 -36.11 60.50 -21.20
C LEU A 42 -34.87 59.60 -21.12
N GLU A 43 -33.66 60.16 -20.99
CA GLU A 43 -32.44 59.37 -20.83
C GLU A 43 -32.45 58.57 -19.53
N VAL A 44 -32.90 59.17 -18.42
CA VAL A 44 -33.04 58.46 -17.14
C VAL A 44 -34.10 57.35 -17.24
N GLU A 45 -35.22 57.61 -17.90
CA GLU A 45 -36.27 56.60 -18.12
C GLU A 45 -35.77 55.45 -19.01
N LEU A 46 -35.03 55.76 -20.08
CA LEU A 46 -34.44 54.78 -20.99
C LEU A 46 -33.38 53.92 -20.28
N ARG A 47 -32.54 54.52 -19.42
CA ARG A 47 -31.62 53.77 -18.56
C ARG A 47 -32.35 52.83 -17.60
N LYS A 48 -33.44 53.29 -16.96
CA LYS A 48 -34.27 52.44 -16.08
C LYS A 48 -34.92 51.29 -16.86
N LYS A 49 -35.49 51.56 -18.03
CA LYS A 49 -36.09 50.53 -18.91
C LYS A 49 -35.05 49.51 -19.38
N ASN A 50 -33.87 49.95 -19.80
CA ASN A 50 -32.77 49.06 -20.19
C ASN A 50 -32.24 48.22 -19.02
N ALA A 51 -32.11 48.81 -17.82
CA ALA A 51 -31.74 48.07 -16.62
C ALA A 51 -32.80 47.02 -16.25
N ALA A 52 -34.08 47.35 -16.37
CA ALA A 52 -35.19 46.41 -16.16
C ALA A 52 -35.18 45.28 -17.20
N GLN A 53 -34.96 45.57 -18.48
CA GLN A 53 -34.81 44.56 -19.52
C GLN A 53 -33.60 43.65 -19.30
N LYS A 54 -32.46 44.22 -18.90
CA LYS A 54 -31.26 43.43 -18.57
C LYS A 54 -31.52 42.51 -17.38
N LYS A 55 -32.22 43.01 -16.36
CA LYS A 55 -32.65 42.20 -15.21
C LYS A 55 -33.61 41.09 -15.63
N LEU A 56 -34.62 41.38 -16.46
CA LEU A 56 -35.54 40.38 -17.00
C LEU A 56 -34.80 39.27 -17.75
N LYS A 57 -33.86 39.62 -18.64
CA LYS A 57 -33.04 38.62 -19.35
C LYS A 57 -32.18 37.77 -18.41
N MET A 58 -31.64 38.37 -17.34
CA MET A 58 -30.90 37.64 -16.31
C MET A 58 -31.81 36.71 -15.51
N ASP A 59 -33.01 37.16 -15.17
CA ASP A 59 -34.03 36.39 -14.47
C ASP A 59 -34.54 35.23 -15.35
N GLU A 60 -34.71 35.44 -16.66
CA GLU A 60 -35.04 34.40 -17.64
C GLU A 60 -33.93 33.35 -17.78
N ALA A 61 -32.67 33.79 -17.89
CA ALA A 61 -31.54 32.87 -17.98
C ALA A 61 -31.37 32.05 -16.68
N LEU A 62 -31.58 32.69 -15.52
CA LEU A 62 -31.58 32.01 -14.24
C LEU A 62 -32.73 31.02 -14.13
N LEU A 63 -33.94 31.41 -14.54
CA LEU A 63 -35.11 30.53 -14.54
C LEU A 63 -34.89 29.32 -15.45
N ALA A 64 -34.39 29.51 -16.67
CA ALA A 64 -34.08 28.43 -17.59
C ALA A 64 -33.07 27.44 -16.98
N LYS A 65 -32.03 27.95 -16.31
CA LYS A 65 -31.07 27.10 -15.58
C LYS A 65 -31.74 26.32 -14.44
N LEU A 66 -32.60 26.97 -13.66
CA LEU A 66 -33.33 26.30 -12.58
C LEU A 66 -34.32 25.25 -13.12
N GLU A 67 -34.99 25.54 -14.24
CA GLU A 67 -35.87 24.60 -14.93
C GLU A 67 -35.12 23.40 -15.48
N GLU A 68 -33.90 23.59 -15.98
CA GLU A 68 -33.01 22.51 -16.41
C GLU A 68 -32.58 21.62 -15.23
N GLN A 69 -32.29 22.21 -14.08
CA GLN A 69 -31.90 21.50 -12.85
C GLN A 69 -33.09 20.89 -12.09
N SER A 70 -34.30 21.38 -12.33
CA SER A 70 -35.50 20.96 -11.65
C SER A 70 -35.88 19.51 -12.00
N LEU A 71 -36.44 18.81 -11.01
CA LEU A 71 -37.14 17.56 -11.22
C LEU A 71 -38.41 17.78 -12.07
N CYS A 72 -39.01 16.68 -12.55
CA CYS A 72 -40.26 16.73 -13.29
C CYS A 72 -41.42 17.23 -12.40
N ARG A 73 -42.44 17.83 -13.00
CA ARG A 73 -43.54 18.44 -12.24
C ARG A 73 -44.49 17.42 -11.60
N ASP A 74 -44.61 16.22 -12.17
CA ASP A 74 -45.40 15.12 -11.58
C ASP A 74 -44.74 14.65 -10.28
N PRO A 75 -45.39 14.81 -9.11
CA PRO A 75 -44.75 14.54 -7.83
C PRO A 75 -44.35 13.07 -7.62
N ASP A 76 -45.16 12.13 -8.10
CA ASP A 76 -44.92 10.70 -7.90
C ASP A 76 -43.78 10.23 -8.80
N LEU A 77 -43.77 10.70 -10.05
CA LEU A 77 -42.69 10.43 -10.99
C LEU A 77 -41.38 11.05 -10.50
N ALA A 78 -41.41 12.30 -10.02
CA ALA A 78 -40.23 12.99 -9.49
C ALA A 78 -39.63 12.24 -8.31
N GLN A 79 -40.47 11.81 -7.36
CA GLN A 79 -40.02 11.00 -6.22
C GLN A 79 -39.42 9.67 -6.68
N SER A 80 -40.07 8.96 -7.59
CA SER A 80 -39.61 7.66 -8.07
C SER A 80 -38.28 7.74 -8.83
N GLN A 81 -38.15 8.70 -9.76
CA GLN A 81 -36.94 8.91 -10.54
C GLN A 81 -35.77 9.33 -9.65
N TYR A 82 -35.97 10.30 -8.77
CA TYR A 82 -34.92 10.79 -7.90
C TYR A 82 -34.51 9.74 -6.86
N LYS A 83 -35.46 8.97 -6.30
CA LYS A 83 -35.16 7.84 -5.42
C LYS A 83 -34.33 6.77 -6.14
N SER A 84 -34.67 6.47 -7.39
CA SER A 84 -33.92 5.49 -8.21
C SER A 84 -32.50 5.97 -8.47
N TRP A 85 -32.32 7.26 -8.80
CA TRP A 85 -30.99 7.86 -8.93
C TRP A 85 -30.20 7.80 -7.62
N LEU A 86 -30.81 8.15 -6.48
CA LEU A 86 -30.17 8.06 -5.17
C LEU A 86 -29.72 6.63 -4.87
N LEU A 87 -30.58 5.64 -5.11
CA LEU A 87 -30.26 4.23 -4.91
C LEU A 87 -29.07 3.78 -5.77
N ASN A 88 -29.00 4.19 -7.03
CA ASN A 88 -27.87 3.92 -7.91
C ASN A 88 -26.59 4.58 -7.38
N ALA A 89 -26.65 5.88 -7.03
CA ALA A 89 -25.50 6.63 -6.54
C ALA A 89 -24.89 6.01 -5.27
N VAL A 90 -25.73 5.53 -4.33
CA VAL A 90 -25.23 4.97 -3.07
C VAL A 90 -24.82 3.49 -3.18
N LYS A 91 -25.50 2.68 -4.01
CA LYS A 91 -25.21 1.24 -4.11
C LYS A 91 -24.22 0.91 -5.21
N GLU A 92 -24.40 1.46 -6.41
CA GLU A 92 -23.62 1.10 -7.60
C GLU A 92 -22.37 1.97 -7.72
N THR A 93 -22.50 3.28 -7.52
CA THR A 93 -21.35 4.20 -7.69
C THR A 93 -20.37 4.15 -6.52
N VAL A 94 -20.88 4.08 -5.29
CA VAL A 94 -20.07 4.23 -4.07
C VAL A 94 -19.98 2.94 -3.24
N ALA A 95 -20.89 1.98 -3.47
CA ALA A 95 -20.94 0.70 -2.78
C ALA A 95 -21.08 0.82 -1.24
N PHE A 96 -21.98 1.68 -0.78
CA PHE A 96 -22.38 1.72 0.62
C PHE A 96 -23.08 0.42 1.06
N LYS A 97 -22.85 0.04 2.31
CA LYS A 97 -23.47 -1.13 2.96
C LYS A 97 -24.72 -0.73 3.75
N ASP A 98 -25.62 -1.68 3.98
CA ASP A 98 -26.85 -1.50 4.77
C ASP A 98 -27.66 -0.25 4.40
N VAL A 99 -27.73 0.03 3.09
CA VAL A 99 -28.38 1.22 2.55
C VAL A 99 -29.90 1.12 2.68
N VAL A 100 -30.50 2.15 3.23
CA VAL A 100 -31.94 2.39 3.21
C VAL A 100 -32.22 3.77 2.63
N VAL A 101 -33.08 3.83 1.62
CA VAL A 101 -33.56 5.08 1.00
C VAL A 101 -35.07 5.17 1.13
N SER A 102 -35.56 6.18 1.85
CA SER A 102 -36.98 6.46 1.99
C SER A 102 -37.34 7.85 1.46
N SER A 103 -38.55 7.95 0.91
CA SER A 103 -39.17 9.22 0.51
C SER A 103 -40.05 9.70 1.66
N GLY A 104 -40.00 10.99 1.95
CA GLY A 104 -40.84 11.65 2.94
C GLY A 104 -42.02 12.39 2.31
N ALA A 105 -42.63 13.28 3.08
CA ALA A 105 -43.74 14.10 2.62
C ALA A 105 -43.34 15.02 1.46
N VAL A 106 -44.28 15.21 0.54
CA VAL A 106 -44.22 16.20 -0.53
C VAL A 106 -44.86 17.48 -0.01
N GLN A 107 -44.14 18.60 -0.10
CA GLN A 107 -44.62 19.90 0.37
C GLN A 107 -44.71 20.88 -0.80
N LYS A 108 -45.92 21.37 -1.08
CA LYS A 108 -46.12 22.41 -2.10
C LYS A 108 -45.84 23.79 -1.49
N SER A 109 -44.99 24.57 -2.15
CA SER A 109 -44.71 25.96 -1.77
C SER A 109 -45.44 26.89 -2.73
N GLY A 110 -46.67 27.25 -2.36
CA GLY A 110 -47.56 28.09 -3.18
C GLY A 110 -47.77 27.50 -4.58
N ASP A 111 -47.60 28.33 -5.61
CA ASP A 111 -47.67 27.93 -7.03
C ASP A 111 -46.30 27.96 -7.73
N THR A 112 -45.21 28.08 -6.97
CA THR A 112 -43.86 28.20 -7.55
C THR A 112 -43.19 26.83 -7.68
N TYR A 113 -43.20 26.03 -6.62
CA TYR A 113 -42.47 24.75 -6.61
C TYR A 113 -43.05 23.73 -5.63
N VAL A 114 -42.60 22.48 -5.82
CA VAL A 114 -42.85 21.34 -4.93
C VAL A 114 -41.53 20.87 -4.36
N GLN A 115 -41.47 20.70 -3.05
CA GLN A 115 -40.34 20.13 -2.34
C GLN A 115 -40.58 18.66 -2.05
N HIS A 116 -39.59 17.85 -2.42
CA HIS A 116 -39.52 16.41 -2.17
C HIS A 116 -38.45 16.15 -1.12
N THR A 117 -38.81 15.39 -0.07
CA THR A 117 -37.89 15.05 1.01
C THR A 117 -37.45 13.59 0.90
N PHE A 118 -36.19 13.32 1.17
CA PHE A 118 -35.62 11.98 1.17
C PHE A 118 -34.73 11.77 2.38
N LYS A 119 -34.72 10.55 2.89
CA LYS A 119 -33.78 10.12 3.93
C LYS A 119 -32.97 8.94 3.41
N VAL A 120 -31.66 9.04 3.55
CA VAL A 120 -30.72 7.99 3.17
C VAL A 120 -29.91 7.63 4.39
N THR A 121 -29.81 6.36 4.72
CA THR A 121 -28.91 5.85 5.75
C THR A 121 -28.06 4.72 5.19
N GLY A 122 -26.85 4.55 5.69
CA GLY A 122 -26.00 3.42 5.33
C GLY A 122 -24.70 3.42 6.12
N LYS A 123 -23.81 2.50 5.73
CA LYS A 123 -22.49 2.32 6.31
C LYS A 123 -21.40 2.32 5.24
N GLY A 124 -20.23 2.81 5.58
CA GLY A 124 -19.06 2.88 4.70
C GLY A 124 -17.92 3.64 5.35
N ASP A 125 -16.83 3.83 4.62
CA ASP A 125 -15.70 4.64 5.08
C ASP A 125 -15.79 6.11 4.62
N LEU A 126 -14.84 6.93 5.10
CA LEU A 126 -14.80 8.36 4.78
C LEU A 126 -14.45 8.64 3.31
N THR A 127 -13.72 7.74 2.64
CA THR A 127 -13.39 7.80 1.21
C THR A 127 -14.66 7.63 0.39
N GLN A 128 -15.45 6.60 0.70
CA GLN A 128 -16.75 6.35 0.09
C GLN A 128 -17.71 7.53 0.32
N LEU A 129 -17.78 8.06 1.54
CA LEU A 129 -18.58 9.26 1.83
C LEU A 129 -18.17 10.46 0.98
N THR A 130 -16.86 10.69 0.83
CA THR A 130 -16.34 11.80 0.03
C THR A 130 -16.71 11.63 -1.45
N ASN A 131 -16.59 10.42 -2.00
CA ASN A 131 -17.04 10.11 -3.37
C ASN A 131 -18.53 10.34 -3.56
N PHE A 132 -19.37 9.91 -2.60
CA PHE A 132 -20.81 10.17 -2.67
C PHE A 132 -21.12 11.66 -2.69
N LEU A 133 -20.53 12.45 -1.79
CA LEU A 133 -20.75 13.90 -1.73
C LEU A 133 -20.29 14.58 -3.01
N PHE A 134 -19.15 14.16 -3.57
CA PHE A 134 -18.66 14.65 -4.86
C PHE A 134 -19.69 14.39 -5.98
N SER A 135 -20.11 13.14 -6.17
CA SER A 135 -21.10 12.77 -7.19
C SER A 135 -22.46 13.44 -6.97
N PHE A 136 -22.86 13.63 -5.70
CA PHE A 136 -24.10 14.31 -5.36
C PHE A 136 -24.06 15.77 -5.80
N TYR A 137 -23.03 16.53 -5.42
CA TYR A 137 -22.94 17.96 -5.77
C TYR A 137 -22.52 18.22 -7.22
N GLN A 138 -21.93 17.23 -7.89
CA GLN A 138 -21.69 17.26 -9.32
C GLN A 138 -22.97 17.00 -10.13
N ALA A 139 -23.98 16.34 -9.56
CA ALA A 139 -25.26 16.20 -10.24
C ALA A 139 -25.93 17.57 -10.41
N ASN A 140 -26.37 17.88 -11.63
CA ASN A 140 -26.97 19.17 -11.95
C ASN A 140 -28.47 19.18 -11.60
N TYR A 141 -28.80 18.95 -10.32
CA TYR A 141 -30.16 18.94 -9.82
C TYR A 141 -30.43 20.07 -8.81
N LEU A 142 -31.68 20.54 -8.73
CA LEU A 142 -32.13 21.39 -7.63
C LEU A 142 -32.35 20.59 -6.36
N HIS A 143 -31.23 20.20 -5.74
CA HIS A 143 -31.23 19.43 -4.51
C HIS A 143 -30.21 19.97 -3.50
N ARG A 144 -30.38 19.57 -2.24
CA ARG A 144 -29.42 19.87 -1.18
C ARG A 144 -29.49 18.82 -0.09
N ILE A 145 -28.38 18.63 0.60
CA ILE A 145 -28.35 17.90 1.87
C ILE A 145 -28.69 18.91 2.97
N ARG A 146 -29.89 18.77 3.54
CA ARG A 146 -30.37 19.58 4.68
C ARG A 146 -29.67 19.20 5.98
N GLN A 147 -29.35 17.92 6.14
CA GLN A 147 -28.66 17.43 7.32
C GLN A 147 -27.77 16.24 6.96
N LEU A 148 -26.54 16.25 7.46
CA LEU A 148 -25.59 15.14 7.40
C LEU A 148 -25.25 14.72 8.83
N THR A 149 -25.49 13.46 9.14
CA THR A 149 -25.07 12.82 10.40
C THR A 149 -24.01 11.79 10.09
N ILE A 150 -22.92 11.80 10.84
CA ILE A 150 -21.81 10.85 10.71
C ILE A 150 -21.46 10.36 12.11
N ALA A 151 -21.39 9.03 12.28
CA ALA A 151 -21.02 8.42 13.56
C ALA A 151 -20.07 7.24 13.32
N PRO A 152 -19.00 7.07 14.12
CA PRO A 152 -18.14 5.89 14.02
C PRO A 152 -18.86 4.62 14.50
N LEU A 153 -18.53 3.49 13.88
CA LEU A 153 -18.99 2.17 14.31
C LEU A 153 -17.92 1.53 15.22
N PRO A 154 -18.17 1.39 16.54
CA PRO A 154 -17.12 0.99 17.49
C PRO A 154 -16.50 -0.40 17.24
N LYS A 155 -17.26 -1.30 16.60
CA LYS A 155 -16.84 -2.68 16.34
C LYS A 155 -16.12 -2.86 15.00
N GLU A 156 -16.16 -1.87 14.12
CA GLU A 156 -15.65 -1.94 12.76
C GLU A 156 -14.66 -0.81 12.51
N LYS A 157 -13.36 -1.12 12.46
CA LYS A 157 -12.31 -0.12 12.28
C LYS A 157 -12.54 0.67 10.98
N ASN A 158 -12.43 1.99 11.06
CA ASN A 158 -12.60 2.94 9.94
C ASN A 158 -13.97 2.87 9.23
N GLN A 159 -14.98 2.26 9.84
CA GLN A 159 -16.34 2.27 9.32
C GLN A 159 -17.19 3.32 10.04
N LEU A 160 -18.02 4.00 9.26
CA LEU A 160 -18.91 5.07 9.67
C LEU A 160 -20.34 4.68 9.31
N GLN A 161 -21.27 5.03 10.19
CA GLN A 161 -22.68 5.11 9.85
C GLN A 161 -22.98 6.55 9.44
N PHE A 162 -23.65 6.72 8.31
CA PHE A 162 -24.10 8.03 7.83
C PHE A 162 -25.61 8.09 7.68
N GLY A 163 -26.12 9.31 7.83
CA GLY A 163 -27.51 9.67 7.60
C GLY A 163 -27.60 10.99 6.85
N PHE A 164 -28.35 11.01 5.76
CA PHE A 164 -28.62 12.19 4.95
C PHE A 164 -30.11 12.51 5.00
N ALA A 165 -30.45 13.77 5.27
CA ALA A 165 -31.75 14.33 4.97
C ALA A 165 -31.61 15.24 3.75
N ILE A 166 -32.32 14.94 2.67
CA ILE A 166 -32.15 15.57 1.37
C ILE A 166 -33.48 16.24 0.98
N ASP A 167 -33.39 17.46 0.46
CA ASP A 167 -34.48 18.14 -0.20
C ASP A 167 -34.18 18.21 -1.70
N ALA A 168 -35.15 17.93 -2.56
CA ALA A 168 -35.09 18.14 -4.00
C ALA A 168 -36.34 18.86 -4.50
N VAL A 169 -36.25 19.61 -5.59
CA VAL A 169 -37.29 20.56 -6.02
C VAL A 169 -37.79 20.29 -7.44
N SER A 170 -39.11 20.36 -7.59
CA SER A 170 -39.81 20.43 -8.87
C SER A 170 -40.46 21.80 -9.05
N LEU A 171 -40.07 22.55 -10.08
CA LEU A 171 -40.71 23.80 -10.46
C LEU A 171 -42.03 23.54 -11.21
N GLN A 172 -43.04 24.37 -10.98
CA GLN A 172 -44.33 24.24 -11.65
C GLN A 172 -44.30 24.64 -13.13
N SER A 173 -43.28 25.40 -13.55
CA SER A 173 -43.06 25.81 -14.95
C SER A 173 -42.49 24.71 -15.84
N VAL A 174 -42.01 23.61 -15.25
CA VAL A 174 -41.37 22.49 -15.95
C VAL A 174 -42.42 21.48 -16.44
N ALA A 175 -42.08 20.73 -17.50
CA ALA A 175 -42.91 19.66 -18.04
C ALA A 175 -43.27 18.61 -16.97
N SER A 176 -44.51 18.10 -17.04
CA SER A 176 -45.01 17.03 -16.15
C SER A 176 -44.14 15.78 -16.20
N LYS A 177 -43.60 15.45 -17.38
CA LYS A 177 -42.65 14.38 -17.59
C LYS A 177 -41.36 14.97 -18.14
N LYS A 178 -40.27 14.74 -17.43
CA LYS A 178 -38.93 15.20 -17.78
C LYS A 178 -37.95 14.18 -17.21
N GLU A 179 -36.90 13.85 -17.94
CA GLU A 179 -35.81 13.03 -17.41
C GLU A 179 -34.86 13.88 -16.55
N LEU A 180 -34.11 13.20 -15.68
CA LEU A 180 -33.09 13.86 -14.88
C LEU A 180 -31.97 14.39 -15.78
N SER A 181 -31.48 15.59 -15.51
CA SER A 181 -30.33 16.17 -16.22
C SER A 181 -29.09 15.28 -16.08
N THR A 182 -28.40 15.03 -17.19
CA THR A 182 -27.13 14.28 -17.21
C THR A 182 -25.91 15.19 -17.24
N LEU A 183 -26.11 16.50 -17.28
CA LEU A 183 -25.04 17.48 -17.31
C LEU A 183 -24.41 17.63 -15.92
N PRO A 184 -23.10 17.92 -15.82
CA PRO A 184 -22.45 18.18 -14.55
C PRO A 184 -22.71 19.61 -14.06
N SER A 185 -22.80 19.77 -12.74
CA SER A 185 -22.86 21.04 -12.04
C SER A 185 -21.48 21.67 -11.89
N ALA A 186 -21.42 23.00 -11.94
CA ALA A 186 -20.22 23.79 -11.65
C ALA A 186 -20.14 24.25 -10.18
N ALA A 187 -20.86 23.60 -9.26
CA ALA A 187 -20.94 24.01 -7.86
C ALA A 187 -19.69 23.68 -7.02
N LEU A 188 -18.90 22.70 -7.45
CA LEU A 188 -17.71 22.25 -6.72
C LEU A 188 -16.49 23.14 -7.04
N ALA A 189 -15.67 23.39 -6.01
CA ALA A 189 -14.44 24.17 -6.15
C ALA A 189 -13.38 23.48 -7.03
N HIS A 190 -13.38 22.15 -7.05
CA HIS A 190 -12.52 21.34 -7.91
C HIS A 190 -13.37 20.34 -8.69
N THR A 191 -13.05 20.17 -9.98
CA THR A 191 -13.68 19.19 -10.86
C THR A 191 -13.10 17.79 -10.71
N ASP A 192 -11.93 17.67 -10.06
CA ASP A 192 -11.25 16.40 -9.81
C ASP A 192 -11.52 15.91 -8.39
N VAL A 193 -12.07 14.70 -8.27
CA VAL A 193 -12.39 14.05 -7.00
C VAL A 193 -11.14 13.78 -6.16
N ASN A 194 -9.98 13.55 -6.78
CA ASN A 194 -8.74 13.22 -6.08
C ASN A 194 -8.30 14.36 -5.14
N LYS A 195 -8.56 15.63 -5.51
CA LYS A 195 -8.30 16.79 -4.64
C LYS A 195 -9.02 16.71 -3.29
N TYR A 196 -10.22 16.12 -3.28
CA TYR A 196 -10.99 15.90 -2.05
C TYR A 196 -10.55 14.64 -1.31
N LEU A 197 -10.22 13.56 -2.03
CA LEU A 197 -9.75 12.31 -1.45
C LEU A 197 -8.38 12.42 -0.78
N ASP A 198 -7.52 13.29 -1.29
CA ASP A 198 -6.20 13.57 -0.71
C ASP A 198 -6.29 14.39 0.59
N THR A 199 -7.43 15.05 0.85
CA THR A 199 -7.55 16.02 1.95
C THR A 199 -8.53 15.62 3.03
N ILE A 200 -9.71 15.08 2.68
CA ILE A 200 -10.78 14.82 3.64
C ILE A 200 -10.55 13.51 4.41
N PRO A 201 -10.39 12.34 3.75
CA PRO A 201 -10.08 11.07 4.41
C PRO A 201 -8.87 11.14 5.34
N GLN A 202 -7.82 11.85 4.94
CA GLN A 202 -6.56 11.94 5.68
C GLN A 202 -6.68 12.66 7.03
N ARG A 203 -7.75 13.43 7.25
CA ARG A 203 -7.96 14.11 8.55
C ARG A 203 -8.33 13.15 9.67
N ASN A 204 -8.78 11.94 9.35
CA ASN A 204 -9.12 10.89 10.30
C ASN A 204 -9.99 11.37 11.49
N ILE A 205 -10.98 12.21 11.21
CA ILE A 205 -11.76 12.96 12.22
C ILE A 205 -12.55 12.08 13.22
N PHE A 206 -12.63 10.77 13.01
CA PHE A 206 -13.36 9.82 13.86
C PHE A 206 -12.51 8.63 14.35
N GLY A 207 -11.25 8.54 13.93
CA GLY A 207 -10.35 7.46 14.32
C GLY A 207 -9.26 7.93 15.30
N PRO A 208 -8.59 7.00 15.99
CA PRO A 208 -7.34 7.33 16.66
C PRO A 208 -6.33 7.80 15.61
N GLY A 209 -5.55 8.83 15.95
CA GLY A 209 -4.51 9.32 15.04
C GLY A 209 -3.49 8.24 14.72
N ASN A 210 -2.95 8.26 13.50
CA ASN A 210 -1.80 7.42 13.16
C ASN A 210 -0.58 7.89 13.97
N GLU A 211 -0.11 7.08 14.91
CA GLU A 211 0.97 7.44 15.85
C GLU A 211 2.36 7.11 15.29
N TYR A 212 2.55 5.97 14.63
CA TYR A 212 3.87 5.46 14.25
C TYR A 212 3.94 5.17 12.75
N ALA A 213 5.10 5.42 12.13
CA ALA A 213 5.36 4.98 10.77
C ALA A 213 5.80 3.51 10.74
N PRO A 214 5.66 2.81 9.60
CA PRO A 214 6.16 1.44 9.45
C PRO A 214 7.63 1.29 9.79
N GLN A 215 7.98 0.12 10.36
CA GLN A 215 9.35 -0.21 10.71
C GLN A 215 9.81 -1.49 10.02
N PHE A 216 10.97 -1.43 9.35
CA PHE A 216 11.68 -2.59 8.83
C PHE A 216 12.52 -3.23 9.94
N SER A 217 12.29 -4.51 10.24
CA SER A 217 13.15 -5.24 11.18
C SER A 217 14.57 -5.37 10.62
N ARG A 218 15.60 -5.47 11.46
CA ARG A 218 16.98 -5.62 11.00
C ARG A 218 17.25 -6.98 10.34
N ARG A 219 16.46 -7.99 10.71
CA ARG A 219 16.59 -9.38 10.21
C ARG A 219 16.00 -9.53 8.79
N ASP A 220 15.06 -8.66 8.44
CA ASP A 220 14.34 -8.68 7.16
C ASP A 220 14.91 -7.65 6.15
N ARG A 221 16.20 -7.34 6.24
CA ARG A 221 16.89 -6.35 5.36
C ARG A 221 17.94 -6.98 4.46
N SER A 222 17.95 -8.30 4.33
CA SER A 222 18.90 -8.94 3.44
C SER A 222 18.38 -10.25 2.88
N GLU A 223 18.62 -10.47 1.59
CA GLU A 223 18.42 -11.75 0.93
C GLU A 223 19.78 -12.27 0.45
N THR A 224 20.01 -13.58 0.54
CA THR A 224 21.25 -14.20 0.04
C THR A 224 20.91 -15.44 -0.77
N VAL A 225 21.39 -15.47 -2.00
CA VAL A 225 21.23 -16.60 -2.94
C VAL A 225 22.62 -17.12 -3.29
N SER A 226 22.83 -18.43 -3.11
CA SER A 226 24.05 -19.12 -3.53
C SER A 226 23.80 -19.83 -4.85
N VAL A 227 24.62 -19.57 -5.86
CA VAL A 227 24.47 -20.09 -7.23
C VAL A 227 25.75 -20.75 -7.72
N GLU A 228 25.62 -21.72 -8.62
CA GLU A 228 26.78 -22.24 -9.36
C GLU A 228 27.09 -21.31 -10.54
N LYS A 229 28.38 -21.12 -10.85
CA LYS A 229 28.84 -20.12 -11.85
C LYS A 229 28.26 -20.32 -13.26
N THR A 230 27.75 -21.51 -13.57
CA THR A 230 27.14 -21.87 -14.85
C THR A 230 25.63 -21.68 -14.90
N GLU A 231 24.98 -21.29 -13.80
CA GLU A 231 23.51 -21.20 -13.70
C GLU A 231 22.97 -19.78 -13.99
N PHE A 232 23.77 -18.91 -14.60
CA PHE A 232 23.31 -17.58 -15.00
C PHE A 232 22.50 -17.62 -16.32
N PRO A 233 21.44 -16.79 -16.46
CA PRO A 233 20.95 -15.83 -15.46
C PRO A 233 20.18 -16.51 -14.32
N VAL A 234 20.37 -16.02 -13.09
CA VAL A 234 19.60 -16.48 -11.92
C VAL A 234 18.42 -15.55 -11.69
N THR A 235 17.23 -16.13 -11.51
CA THR A 235 16.03 -15.42 -11.06
C THR A 235 15.88 -15.60 -9.56
N MET A 236 15.77 -14.51 -8.82
CA MET A 236 15.42 -14.51 -7.41
C MET A 236 14.12 -13.76 -7.19
N SER A 237 13.28 -14.28 -6.29
CA SER A 237 12.06 -13.60 -5.86
C SER A 237 12.00 -13.61 -4.34
N PHE A 238 11.79 -12.44 -3.75
CA PHE A 238 11.62 -12.27 -2.31
C PHE A 238 10.53 -11.23 -2.03
N LYS A 239 10.10 -11.17 -0.77
CA LYS A 239 9.04 -10.26 -0.35
C LYS A 239 9.53 -9.31 0.73
N LEU A 240 9.38 -8.01 0.49
CA LEU A 240 9.64 -6.98 1.46
C LEU A 240 8.63 -7.09 2.62
N SER A 241 9.13 -6.88 3.85
CA SER A 241 8.34 -6.97 5.07
C SER A 241 8.67 -5.82 6.02
N ALA A 242 7.64 -5.07 6.39
CA ALA A 242 7.67 -4.06 7.44
C ALA A 242 6.53 -4.31 8.45
N SER A 243 6.73 -3.87 9.69
CA SER A 243 5.76 -3.99 10.76
C SER A 243 5.13 -2.64 11.08
N ASP A 244 3.80 -2.62 11.15
CA ASP A 244 3.01 -1.47 11.59
C ASP A 244 1.68 -1.95 12.21
N LYS A 245 1.15 -1.20 13.18
CA LYS A 245 -0.10 -1.54 13.88
C LYS A 245 -1.33 -1.38 12.97
N ASP A 246 -1.30 -0.42 12.07
CA ASP A 246 -2.36 -0.16 11.09
C ASP A 246 -2.19 -1.02 9.83
N GLY A 247 -1.02 -1.65 9.68
CA GLY A 247 -0.66 -2.55 8.60
C GLY A 247 -0.10 -1.79 7.40
N ILE A 248 0.54 -2.53 6.47
CA ILE A 248 1.23 -1.92 5.33
C ILE A 248 0.29 -1.79 4.13
N ALA A 249 0.22 -0.58 3.56
CA ALA A 249 -0.51 -0.28 2.33
C ALA A 249 0.32 -0.59 1.10
N SER A 250 1.58 -0.15 1.09
CA SER A 250 2.47 -0.37 -0.04
C SER A 250 3.96 -0.36 0.31
N TYR A 251 4.75 -0.96 -0.55
CA TYR A 251 6.21 -0.87 -0.59
C TYR A 251 6.66 -0.17 -1.88
N GLU A 252 7.80 0.50 -1.80
CA GLU A 252 8.42 1.17 -2.93
C GLU A 252 9.94 1.04 -2.86
N ILE A 253 10.55 0.78 -4.01
CA ILE A 253 11.99 0.85 -4.20
C ILE A 253 12.31 2.25 -4.74
N VAL A 254 12.91 3.09 -3.91
CA VAL A 254 13.27 4.47 -4.24
C VAL A 254 14.47 4.52 -5.17
N LYS A 255 15.44 3.63 -4.94
CA LYS A 255 16.69 3.54 -5.69
C LYS A 255 17.31 2.16 -5.55
N HIS A 256 18.15 1.77 -6.50
CA HIS A 256 18.98 0.55 -6.40
C HIS A 256 20.38 0.75 -6.97
N THR A 257 21.29 -0.17 -6.62
CA THR A 257 22.66 -0.23 -7.17
C THR A 257 22.85 -1.33 -8.23
N LEU A 258 21.76 -1.98 -8.67
CA LEU A 258 21.82 -2.98 -9.73
C LEU A 258 22.26 -2.33 -11.07
N PRO A 259 23.30 -2.86 -11.74
CA PRO A 259 23.71 -2.40 -13.07
C PRO A 259 22.65 -2.81 -14.11
N GLU A 260 22.17 -1.87 -14.92
CA GLU A 260 21.09 -2.11 -15.90
C GLU A 260 21.49 -3.10 -17.02
N ASP A 261 22.78 -3.23 -17.29
CA ASP A 261 23.36 -4.15 -18.26
C ASP A 261 23.50 -5.59 -17.73
N GLU A 262 23.67 -5.74 -16.41
CA GLU A 262 23.94 -7.02 -15.74
C GLU A 262 22.76 -7.60 -14.97
N ALA A 263 21.74 -6.79 -14.64
CA ALA A 263 20.56 -7.26 -13.93
C ALA A 263 19.29 -6.46 -14.29
N THR A 264 18.13 -7.13 -14.20
CA THR A 264 16.81 -6.48 -14.27
C THR A 264 16.07 -6.67 -12.95
N ILE A 265 15.24 -5.69 -12.59
CA ILE A 265 14.42 -5.71 -11.37
C ILE A 265 12.99 -5.32 -11.70
N GLU A 266 12.04 -6.08 -11.16
CA GLU A 266 10.61 -5.79 -11.17
C GLU A 266 10.07 -5.86 -9.75
N TRP A 267 9.16 -4.96 -9.40
CA TRP A 267 8.49 -4.99 -8.10
C TRP A 267 7.04 -4.54 -8.19
N ASP A 268 6.24 -4.97 -7.21
CA ASP A 268 4.86 -4.51 -7.05
C ASP A 268 4.67 -3.73 -5.73
N PRO A 269 3.58 -2.95 -5.61
CA PRO A 269 3.25 -2.27 -4.36
C PRO A 269 2.99 -3.22 -3.19
N ALA A 270 2.72 -4.50 -3.43
CA ALA A 270 2.53 -5.51 -2.38
C ALA A 270 3.87 -5.98 -1.75
N GLY A 271 5.00 -5.53 -2.31
CA GLY A 271 6.34 -5.80 -1.83
C GLY A 271 6.98 -7.04 -2.43
N ASN A 272 6.41 -7.65 -3.46
CA ASN A 272 7.07 -8.74 -4.17
C ASN A 272 8.13 -8.14 -5.10
N VAL A 273 9.36 -8.63 -5.01
CA VAL A 273 10.50 -8.16 -5.80
C VAL A 273 11.08 -9.36 -6.54
N THR A 274 11.30 -9.21 -7.84
CA THR A 274 11.96 -10.20 -8.68
C THR A 274 13.18 -9.58 -9.34
N ILE A 275 14.34 -10.20 -9.16
CA ILE A 275 15.60 -9.78 -9.78
C ILE A 275 16.10 -10.90 -10.67
N VAL A 276 16.49 -10.57 -11.90
CA VAL A 276 17.19 -11.48 -12.80
C VAL A 276 18.60 -10.96 -12.98
N ALA A 277 19.59 -11.69 -12.47
CA ALA A 277 20.99 -11.27 -12.48
C ALA A 277 21.84 -12.19 -13.35
N LYS A 278 22.81 -11.61 -14.07
CA LYS A 278 23.74 -12.33 -14.95
C LYS A 278 25.08 -12.64 -14.28
N ASN A 279 25.40 -11.98 -13.16
CA ASN A 279 26.67 -12.10 -12.44
C ASN A 279 26.45 -12.19 -10.92
N THR A 280 27.45 -12.71 -10.21
CA THR A 280 27.54 -12.62 -8.75
C THR A 280 27.81 -11.18 -8.32
N GLY A 281 27.39 -10.82 -7.10
CA GLY A 281 27.54 -9.46 -6.59
C GLY A 281 26.72 -9.17 -5.35
N GLU A 282 27.02 -8.04 -4.72
CA GLU A 282 26.24 -7.48 -3.62
C GLU A 282 25.57 -6.20 -4.10
N TYR A 283 24.25 -6.19 -4.07
CA TYR A 283 23.41 -5.09 -4.53
C TYR A 283 22.61 -4.53 -3.36
N THR A 284 22.35 -3.22 -3.39
CA THR A 284 21.54 -2.56 -2.37
C THR A 284 20.30 -1.95 -3.02
N LEU A 285 19.15 -2.18 -2.40
CA LEU A 285 17.87 -1.56 -2.72
C LEU A 285 17.52 -0.58 -1.59
N GLU A 286 17.27 0.68 -1.92
CA GLU A 286 16.73 1.66 -0.99
C GLU A 286 15.20 1.55 -0.98
N VAL A 287 14.64 0.98 0.08
CA VAL A 287 13.22 0.65 0.17
C VAL A 287 12.52 1.50 1.21
N ARG A 288 11.23 1.79 0.98
CA ARG A 288 10.34 2.44 1.94
C ARG A 288 8.98 1.74 1.97
N ALA A 289 8.31 1.79 3.12
CA ALA A 289 6.96 1.25 3.30
C ALA A 289 5.99 2.36 3.74
N THR A 290 4.75 2.30 3.25
CA THR A 290 3.67 3.21 3.64
C THR A 290 2.57 2.44 4.36
N ASP A 291 2.10 2.92 5.50
CA ASP A 291 1.03 2.28 6.28
C ASP A 291 -0.37 2.55 5.70
N LYS A 292 -1.37 1.86 6.29
CA LYS A 292 -2.80 2.09 6.06
C LYS A 292 -3.41 3.08 7.07
N GLY A 293 -2.59 3.74 7.88
CA GLY A 293 -3.02 4.72 8.86
C GLY A 293 -3.59 5.98 8.20
N ALA A 294 -4.28 6.81 8.97
CA ALA A 294 -4.82 8.08 8.49
C ALA A 294 -4.36 9.24 9.43
N PRO A 295 -3.58 10.22 8.92
CA PRO A 295 -2.95 10.22 7.60
C PRO A 295 -1.94 9.08 7.45
N ALA A 296 -1.71 8.63 6.23
CA ALA A 296 -0.73 7.59 5.96
C ALA A 296 0.66 8.12 6.28
N LYS A 297 1.49 7.30 6.94
CA LYS A 297 2.90 7.61 7.17
C LYS A 297 3.78 6.66 6.40
N THR A 298 4.93 7.18 5.99
CA THR A 298 5.97 6.44 5.30
C THR A 298 7.15 6.25 6.23
N SER A 299 7.76 5.07 6.20
CA SER A 299 8.99 4.79 6.94
C SER A 299 10.15 5.63 6.43
N ASP A 300 11.23 5.69 7.21
CA ASP A 300 12.53 6.07 6.68
C ASP A 300 12.95 5.13 5.54
N VAL A 301 13.79 5.64 4.64
CA VAL A 301 14.40 4.84 3.57
C VAL A 301 15.44 3.91 4.20
N VAL A 302 15.33 2.62 3.91
CA VAL A 302 16.18 1.57 4.46
C VAL A 302 16.93 0.87 3.34
N ALA A 303 18.22 0.63 3.54
CA ALA A 303 19.01 -0.24 2.67
C ALA A 303 18.64 -1.72 2.88
N TYR A 304 18.23 -2.39 1.82
CA TYR A 304 17.99 -3.83 1.72
C TYR A 304 19.09 -4.45 0.86
N THR A 305 19.84 -5.39 1.41
CA THR A 305 21.03 -5.96 0.77
C THR A 305 20.69 -7.29 0.10
N VAL A 306 21.00 -7.41 -1.20
CA VAL A 306 20.83 -8.63 -1.97
C VAL A 306 22.21 -9.18 -2.33
N ARG A 307 22.52 -10.41 -1.90
CA ARG A 307 23.81 -11.05 -2.15
C ARG A 307 23.65 -12.26 -3.06
N ILE A 308 24.37 -12.26 -4.17
CA ILE A 308 24.50 -13.41 -5.06
C ILE A 308 25.93 -13.93 -4.93
N LEU A 309 26.06 -15.07 -4.26
CA LEU A 309 27.36 -15.66 -3.94
C LEU A 309 27.57 -16.94 -4.76
N GLU A 310 28.81 -17.19 -5.16
CA GLU A 310 29.19 -18.47 -5.74
C GLU A 310 29.17 -19.55 -4.63
N LYS A 311 28.57 -20.70 -4.92
CA LYS A 311 28.51 -21.83 -3.99
C LYS A 311 29.93 -22.39 -3.77
N GLU A 312 30.35 -22.52 -2.50
CA GLU A 312 31.66 -23.10 -2.19
C GLU A 312 31.78 -24.53 -2.75
N PRO A 313 32.93 -24.91 -3.34
CA PRO A 313 33.12 -26.28 -3.81
C PRO A 313 32.98 -27.26 -2.63
N PRO A 314 32.41 -28.46 -2.86
CA PRO A 314 32.25 -29.45 -1.81
C PRO A 314 33.60 -29.75 -1.15
N ARG A 315 33.65 -29.62 0.18
CA ARG A 315 34.86 -29.95 0.95
C ARG A 315 35.24 -31.39 0.63
N THR A 316 36.48 -31.62 0.20
CA THR A 316 37.02 -32.98 0.04
C THR A 316 36.82 -33.75 1.34
N PRO A 317 36.29 -34.99 1.29
CA PRO A 317 36.09 -35.79 2.50
C PRO A 317 37.41 -35.90 3.23
N THR A 318 37.43 -35.49 4.50
CA THR A 318 38.59 -35.67 5.36
C THR A 318 38.89 -37.17 5.41
N PRO A 319 40.13 -37.62 5.16
CA PRO A 319 40.46 -39.03 5.25
C PRO A 319 40.07 -39.55 6.64
N GLU A 320 39.34 -40.67 6.68
CA GLU A 320 38.95 -41.28 7.95
C GLU A 320 40.21 -41.50 8.81
N PRO A 321 40.20 -41.12 10.10
CA PRO A 321 41.34 -41.37 10.96
C PRO A 321 41.67 -42.87 10.98
N PRO A 322 42.97 -43.26 11.00
CA PRO A 322 43.36 -44.65 10.97
C PRO A 322 42.70 -45.43 12.11
N LYS A 323 42.07 -46.57 11.78
CA LYS A 323 41.43 -47.45 12.79
C LYS A 323 42.48 -47.94 13.78
N PHE A 324 42.23 -47.76 15.07
CA PHE A 324 43.13 -48.16 16.15
C PHE A 324 43.23 -49.69 16.24
N ASP A 325 44.46 -50.23 16.22
CA ASP A 325 44.71 -51.66 16.35
C ASP A 325 44.75 -52.10 17.83
N PHE A 326 43.77 -52.92 18.22
CA PHE A 326 43.60 -53.44 19.59
C PHE A 326 44.71 -54.41 20.03
N ALA A 327 45.54 -54.94 19.13
CA ALA A 327 46.71 -55.74 19.49
C ALA A 327 47.73 -54.95 20.33
N ASN A 328 47.74 -53.61 20.19
CA ASN A 328 48.60 -52.72 20.97
C ASN A 328 48.19 -52.61 22.45
N THR A 329 46.92 -52.88 22.78
CA THR A 329 46.39 -52.73 24.14
C THR A 329 46.17 -54.06 24.84
N ALA A 330 46.35 -55.18 24.14
CA ALA A 330 46.28 -56.51 24.73
C ALA A 330 47.69 -57.01 25.05
N PHE A 331 47.93 -57.44 26.29
CA PHE A 331 49.25 -57.83 26.80
C PHE A 331 49.22 -59.25 27.33
N PHE A 332 50.20 -60.07 26.96
CA PHE A 332 50.42 -61.36 27.60
C PHE A 332 51.08 -61.11 28.95
N ILE A 333 50.32 -61.25 30.04
CA ILE A 333 50.75 -60.79 31.38
C ILE A 333 51.27 -61.91 32.28
N ALA A 334 50.81 -63.15 32.07
CA ALA A 334 51.22 -64.28 32.90
C ALA A 334 50.94 -65.61 32.20
N SER A 335 51.70 -66.63 32.59
CA SER A 335 51.45 -68.03 32.29
C SER A 335 51.36 -68.76 33.62
N VAL A 336 50.25 -69.45 33.86
CA VAL A 336 49.98 -70.15 35.11
C VAL A 336 49.63 -71.60 34.81
N GLU A 337 49.98 -72.51 35.71
CA GLU A 337 49.62 -73.92 35.59
C GLU A 337 48.40 -74.20 36.47
N VAL A 338 47.29 -74.63 35.86
CA VAL A 338 46.04 -74.94 36.56
C VAL A 338 45.67 -76.38 36.22
N GLY A 339 45.65 -77.26 37.23
CA GLY A 339 45.29 -78.68 37.03
C GLY A 339 46.26 -79.45 36.11
N GLY A 340 47.53 -79.06 36.06
CA GLY A 340 48.56 -79.69 35.21
C GLY A 340 48.53 -79.25 33.73
N GLN A 341 47.74 -78.23 33.39
CA GLN A 341 47.68 -77.63 32.06
C GLN A 341 48.14 -76.17 32.11
N PRO A 342 49.00 -75.71 31.17
CA PRO A 342 49.41 -74.31 31.12
C PRO A 342 48.27 -73.43 30.56
N GLU A 343 48.00 -72.31 31.25
CA GLU A 343 47.00 -71.31 30.93
C GLU A 343 47.69 -69.94 30.75
N ALA A 344 47.49 -69.31 29.58
CA ALA A 344 48.03 -68.01 29.24
C ALA A 344 47.03 -66.90 29.56
N TRP A 345 47.48 -65.86 30.27
CA TRP A 345 46.65 -64.72 30.64
C TRP A 345 46.97 -63.53 29.77
N VAL A 346 46.00 -63.09 28.98
CA VAL A 346 46.11 -61.93 28.11
C VAL A 346 45.19 -60.82 28.62
N LYS A 347 45.78 -59.73 29.12
CA LYS A 347 45.04 -58.57 29.62
C LYS A 347 44.75 -57.60 28.48
N ARG A 348 43.47 -57.47 28.15
CA ARG A 348 42.93 -56.47 27.22
C ARG A 348 42.70 -55.16 27.97
N ARG A 349 43.59 -54.19 27.82
CA ARG A 349 43.51 -52.91 28.57
C ARG A 349 42.32 -52.07 28.15
N GLU A 350 41.90 -52.15 26.90
CA GLU A 350 40.76 -51.40 26.35
C GLU A 350 39.41 -51.88 26.90
N THR A 351 39.30 -53.15 27.28
CA THR A 351 38.07 -53.72 27.88
C THR A 351 38.20 -54.01 29.37
N GLY A 352 39.42 -53.93 29.93
CA GLY A 352 39.72 -54.34 31.29
C GLY A 352 39.65 -55.85 31.53
N LYS A 353 39.37 -56.68 30.52
CA LYS A 353 39.20 -58.14 30.66
C LYS A 353 40.53 -58.87 30.58
N THR A 354 40.67 -59.94 31.36
CA THR A 354 41.78 -60.90 31.22
C THR A 354 41.23 -62.13 30.53
N LEU A 355 41.74 -62.42 29.33
CA LEU A 355 41.46 -63.67 28.64
C LEU A 355 42.37 -64.75 29.23
N LYS A 356 41.77 -65.87 29.59
CA LYS A 356 42.47 -67.07 30.04
C LYS A 356 42.41 -68.06 28.91
N LEU A 357 43.56 -68.40 28.36
CA LEU A 357 43.66 -69.10 27.09
C LEU A 357 44.48 -70.38 27.27
N HIS A 358 44.03 -71.46 26.65
CA HIS A 358 44.66 -72.77 26.70
C HIS A 358 45.28 -73.12 25.35
N VAL A 359 46.16 -74.12 25.35
CA VAL A 359 46.65 -74.69 24.10
C VAL A 359 45.47 -75.23 23.30
N GLY A 360 45.32 -74.72 22.07
CA GLY A 360 44.20 -75.04 21.19
C GLY A 360 43.18 -73.91 21.01
N ASP A 361 43.18 -72.89 21.86
CA ASP A 361 42.24 -71.77 21.75
C ASP A 361 42.59 -70.84 20.58
N THR A 362 41.57 -70.25 19.94
CA THR A 362 41.74 -69.25 18.88
C THR A 362 41.63 -67.84 19.46
N VAL A 363 42.58 -66.98 19.13
CA VAL A 363 42.65 -65.58 19.53
C VAL A 363 42.49 -64.70 18.30
N GLU A 364 41.61 -63.72 18.36
CA GLU A 364 41.45 -62.67 17.34
C GLU A 364 41.36 -61.32 18.05
N ILE A 365 42.48 -60.60 18.09
CA ILE A 365 42.57 -59.29 18.76
C ILE A 365 43.37 -58.35 17.86
N GLY A 366 42.66 -57.40 17.23
CA GLY A 366 43.29 -56.42 16.35
C GLY A 366 43.92 -57.09 15.14
N SER A 367 45.19 -56.80 14.88
CA SER A 367 45.99 -57.42 13.81
C SER A 367 46.42 -58.86 14.08
N ILE A 368 46.29 -59.36 15.32
CA ILE A 368 46.78 -60.69 15.69
C ILE A 368 45.63 -61.70 15.67
N LYS A 369 45.74 -62.72 14.81
CA LYS A 369 44.79 -63.83 14.71
C LYS A 369 45.53 -65.16 14.71
N GLY A 370 45.14 -66.11 15.53
CA GLY A 370 45.82 -67.40 15.50
C GLY A 370 45.38 -68.36 16.60
N LYS A 371 45.74 -69.63 16.41
CA LYS A 371 45.49 -70.70 17.38
C LYS A 371 46.69 -70.88 18.29
N ILE A 372 46.48 -70.97 19.59
CA ILE A 372 47.57 -71.17 20.54
C ILE A 372 48.12 -72.59 20.39
N VAL A 373 49.40 -72.68 20.06
CA VAL A 373 50.09 -73.96 19.84
C VAL A 373 51.01 -74.32 20.99
N ARG A 374 51.52 -73.34 21.73
CA ARG A 374 52.38 -73.58 22.89
C ARG A 374 52.28 -72.42 23.89
N ILE A 375 52.22 -72.78 25.17
CA ILE A 375 52.26 -71.82 26.29
C ILE A 375 53.45 -72.22 27.16
N THR A 376 54.38 -71.29 27.40
CA THR A 376 55.50 -71.46 28.33
C THR A 376 55.48 -70.35 29.37
N LEU A 377 56.41 -70.38 30.34
CA LEU A 377 56.52 -69.34 31.36
C LEU A 377 56.88 -67.95 30.78
N LYS A 378 57.60 -67.91 29.66
CA LYS A 378 58.14 -66.67 29.08
C LYS A 378 57.54 -66.30 27.74
N GLU A 379 56.88 -67.25 27.06
CA GLU A 379 56.47 -67.10 25.67
C GLU A 379 55.11 -67.76 25.42
N LEU A 380 54.29 -67.06 24.65
CA LEU A 380 53.05 -67.53 24.07
C LEU A 380 53.25 -67.70 22.56
N GLU A 381 53.00 -68.90 22.03
CA GLU A 381 53.05 -69.18 20.61
C GLU A 381 51.66 -69.35 20.01
N LEU A 382 51.40 -68.59 18.95
CA LEU A 382 50.21 -68.71 18.12
C LEU A 382 50.59 -69.17 16.71
N ALA A 383 49.76 -69.99 16.11
CA ALA A 383 49.83 -70.34 14.70
C ALA A 383 48.78 -69.54 13.92
N GLU A 384 49.23 -68.78 12.92
CA GLU A 384 48.40 -68.09 11.95
C GLU A 384 48.70 -68.69 10.57
N GLY A 385 47.84 -69.60 10.11
CA GLY A 385 48.13 -70.39 8.90
C GLY A 385 49.39 -71.25 9.05
N ASN A 386 50.40 -71.01 8.21
CA ASN A 386 51.69 -71.71 8.23
C ASN A 386 52.77 -71.00 9.07
N GLU A 387 52.45 -69.84 9.65
CA GLU A 387 53.39 -69.01 10.39
C GLU A 387 53.19 -69.17 11.91
N ARG A 388 54.28 -69.07 12.66
CA ARG A 388 54.25 -69.06 14.13
C ARG A 388 54.66 -67.70 14.66
N LEU A 389 53.80 -67.14 15.48
CA LEU A 389 53.98 -65.87 16.18
C LEU A 389 54.34 -66.16 17.63
N VAL A 390 55.47 -65.61 18.09
CA VAL A 390 55.89 -65.65 19.50
C VAL A 390 55.67 -64.30 20.15
N ILE A 391 55.04 -64.32 21.32
CA ILE A 391 54.80 -63.15 22.16
C ILE A 391 55.43 -63.40 23.52
N GLN A 392 56.32 -62.51 23.96
CA GLN A 392 56.97 -62.63 25.26
C GLN A 392 56.05 -62.16 26.40
N THR A 393 56.16 -62.79 27.56
CA THR A 393 55.49 -62.35 28.79
C THR A 393 55.85 -60.90 29.11
N GLY A 394 54.85 -60.08 29.41
CA GLY A 394 54.96 -58.64 29.64
C GLY A 394 54.84 -57.77 28.39
N LYS A 395 54.74 -58.34 27.18
CA LYS A 395 54.62 -57.58 25.93
C LYS A 395 53.19 -57.56 25.37
N SER A 396 52.92 -56.60 24.48
CA SER A 396 51.66 -56.52 23.75
C SER A 396 51.59 -57.61 22.68
N LEU A 397 50.39 -58.02 22.26
CA LEU A 397 50.32 -58.96 21.14
C LEU A 397 50.83 -58.35 19.83
N SER A 398 50.77 -57.02 19.66
CA SER A 398 51.36 -56.34 18.50
C SER A 398 52.88 -56.47 18.39
N SER A 399 53.58 -56.89 19.45
CA SER A 399 55.03 -57.15 19.41
C SER A 399 55.35 -58.60 19.00
N ALA A 400 54.38 -59.34 18.47
CA ALA A 400 54.60 -60.71 18.04
C ALA A 400 55.70 -60.77 16.98
N THR A 401 56.64 -61.68 17.15
CA THR A 401 57.70 -61.95 16.17
C THR A 401 57.48 -63.29 15.51
N PHE A 402 57.66 -63.34 14.19
CA PHE A 402 57.63 -64.58 13.42
C PHE A 402 58.83 -65.46 13.77
N VAL A 403 58.58 -66.72 14.06
CA VAL A 403 59.62 -67.73 14.23
C VAL A 403 59.74 -68.53 12.95
N VAL A 404 60.83 -68.34 12.21
CA VAL A 404 61.22 -69.21 11.11
C VAL A 404 61.74 -70.52 11.72
N GLN A 405 61.15 -71.66 11.35
CA GLN A 405 61.66 -72.95 11.81
C GLN A 405 63.11 -73.15 11.36
N LYS A 406 64.05 -73.25 12.31
CA LYS A 406 65.33 -73.90 12.06
C LYS A 406 65.05 -75.40 11.89
N SER A 407 65.14 -75.90 10.67
CA SER A 407 65.29 -77.33 10.40
C SER A 407 66.55 -77.83 11.12
N GLY A 408 66.35 -78.63 12.17
CA GLY A 408 67.41 -79.28 12.93
C GLY A 408 67.38 -80.78 12.64
N SER A 409 68.45 -81.23 11.99
CA SER A 409 68.90 -82.61 11.87
C SER A 409 69.06 -83.30 13.23
N GLU A 410 68.54 -84.50 13.36
CA GLU A 410 69.27 -85.71 13.81
C GLU A 410 68.60 -86.95 13.24
#